data_AF-A0A7C1GK14-F1
#
_entry.id   AF-A0A7C1GK14-F1
#
_cell.length_a   1.000
_cell.length_b   1.000
_cell.length_c   1.000
_cell.angle_alpha   90.00
_cell.angle_beta   90.00
_cell.angle_gamma   90.00
#
_symmetry.space_group_name_H-M   'P 1'
#
loop_
_entity.id
_entity.type
_entity.pdbx_description
1 polymer ?
#
loop_
_entity_poly.entity_id
_entity_poly.type
_entity_poly.pdbx_seq_one_letter_code
_entity_poly.pdbx_strand_id
1 'polypeptide(L)'
;MSDNTNKDEQQPNYDIPAIISEYVSDLLPDDEEWDETTEEEIENEVAWAFFICVTAWNHAALPADCAAIYLAQAEEAFCSENGLDMWNEAKSDVLNMAANMGERYPTSDHIIIDHELESLDDGAIGLAIDIIPIDEAIVALRETN
;
A
#
# COMPACT_ATOMS: atom_id res chain seq x y z
N MET A 1 -9.12 41.71 19.10
CA MET A 1 -9.43 40.30 19.41
C MET A 1 -9.03 39.53 18.17
N SER A 2 -8.00 38.72 18.30
CA SER A 2 -7.37 38.03 17.18
C SER A 2 -8.13 36.74 16.93
N ASP A 3 -8.86 36.66 15.83
CA ASP A 3 -9.29 35.37 15.27
C ASP A 3 -8.39 35.09 14.06
N ASN A 4 -7.21 34.53 14.36
CA ASN A 4 -6.40 33.80 13.41
C ASN A 4 -7.09 32.44 13.21
N THR A 5 -8.00 32.35 12.24
CA THR A 5 -8.45 31.07 11.68
C THR A 5 -7.97 30.95 10.24
N ASN A 6 -6.67 31.09 10.03
CA ASN A 6 -6.01 30.36 8.95
C ASN A 6 -5.78 28.93 9.45
N LYS A 7 -6.81 28.08 9.32
CA LYS A 7 -6.63 26.62 9.27
C LYS A 7 -6.24 26.19 7.85
N ASP A 8 -5.42 26.98 7.17
CA ASP A 8 -4.87 26.65 5.85
C ASP A 8 -3.57 25.87 6.04
N GLU A 9 -3.68 24.62 6.46
CA GLU A 9 -2.72 23.57 6.10
C GLU A 9 -3.51 22.27 5.82
N GLN A 10 -4.55 22.36 4.99
CA GLN A 10 -5.10 21.15 4.38
C GLN A 10 -4.27 20.84 3.14
N GLN A 11 -3.43 19.82 3.26
CA GLN A 11 -3.18 18.73 2.30
C GLN A 11 -1.74 18.21 2.42
N PRO A 12 -1.59 16.90 2.33
CA PRO A 12 -1.51 16.29 1.01
C PRO A 12 -2.63 15.27 0.77
N ASN A 13 -3.52 15.57 -0.18
CA ASN A 13 -4.30 14.51 -0.83
C ASN A 13 -3.41 13.95 -1.94
N TYR A 14 -2.65 12.91 -1.62
CA TYR A 14 -1.83 12.21 -2.61
C TYR A 14 -2.74 11.45 -3.58
N ASP A 15 -2.35 11.40 -4.85
CA ASP A 15 -2.98 10.49 -5.81
C ASP A 15 -2.47 9.08 -5.52
N ILE A 16 -2.98 8.48 -4.44
CA ILE A 16 -2.57 7.17 -3.95
C ILE A 16 -2.67 6.10 -5.05
N PRO A 17 -3.77 6.02 -5.85
CA PRO A 17 -3.83 5.07 -6.96
C PRO A 17 -2.66 5.23 -7.92
N ALA A 18 -2.35 6.45 -8.36
CA ALA A 18 -1.23 6.69 -9.28
C ALA A 18 0.13 6.34 -8.66
N ILE A 19 0.33 6.64 -7.37
CA ILE A 19 1.56 6.30 -6.65
C ILE A 19 1.72 4.79 -6.55
N ILE A 20 0.68 4.07 -6.12
CA ILE A 20 0.75 2.61 -6.00
C ILE A 20 1.00 1.99 -7.38
N SER A 21 0.33 2.45 -8.44
CA SER A 21 0.59 1.97 -9.80
C SER A 21 2.03 2.22 -10.27
N GLU A 22 2.65 3.37 -9.92
CA GLU A 22 4.07 3.64 -10.20
C GLU A 22 4.95 2.59 -9.52
N TYR A 23 4.80 2.37 -8.21
CA TYR A 23 5.61 1.40 -7.48
C TYR A 23 5.38 -0.06 -7.91
N VAL A 24 4.14 -0.42 -8.26
CA VAL A 24 3.83 -1.76 -8.78
C VAL A 24 4.55 -1.98 -10.10
N SER A 25 4.48 -1.00 -11.01
CA SER A 25 5.16 -1.08 -12.31
C SER A 25 6.68 -1.19 -12.16
N ASP A 26 7.26 -0.55 -11.14
CA ASP A 26 8.70 -0.62 -10.84
C ASP A 26 9.14 -1.98 -10.25
N LEU A 27 8.22 -2.74 -9.65
CA LEU A 27 8.51 -4.08 -9.10
C LEU A 27 8.33 -5.19 -10.12
N LEU A 28 7.46 -4.97 -11.10
CA LEU A 28 7.18 -5.91 -12.16
C LEU A 28 8.38 -6.08 -13.11
N PRO A 29 8.60 -7.28 -13.67
CA PRO A 29 9.66 -7.48 -14.64
C PRO A 29 9.43 -6.67 -15.92
N ASP A 30 10.49 -6.38 -16.67
CA ASP A 30 10.39 -5.64 -17.94
C ASP A 30 9.63 -6.46 -18.99
N ASP A 31 8.90 -5.79 -19.90
CA ASP A 31 8.08 -6.37 -20.99
C ASP A 31 8.72 -7.55 -21.76
N GLU A 32 10.06 -7.61 -21.84
CA GLU A 32 10.80 -8.71 -22.49
C GLU A 32 10.73 -10.05 -21.75
N GLU A 33 10.43 -10.06 -20.45
CA GLU A 33 10.29 -11.28 -19.65
C GLU A 33 8.86 -11.86 -19.69
N TRP A 34 7.88 -11.09 -20.16
CA TRP A 34 6.46 -11.48 -20.20
C TRP A 34 6.08 -12.39 -21.37
N ASP A 35 6.89 -12.43 -22.44
CA ASP A 35 6.61 -13.21 -23.66
C ASP A 35 6.53 -14.73 -23.39
N GLU A 36 7.14 -15.22 -22.31
CA GLU A 36 7.11 -16.63 -21.89
C GLU A 36 6.17 -16.89 -20.68
N THR A 37 5.60 -15.84 -20.08
CA THR A 37 4.80 -15.88 -18.85
C THR A 37 3.32 -16.15 -19.15
N THR A 38 2.69 -17.03 -18.38
CA THR A 38 1.26 -17.29 -18.49
C THR A 38 0.43 -16.20 -17.82
N GLU A 39 -0.79 -15.94 -18.29
CA GLU A 39 -1.71 -14.94 -17.70
C GLU A 39 -1.87 -15.11 -16.17
N GLU A 40 -1.87 -16.36 -15.68
CA GLU A 40 -1.93 -16.66 -14.24
C GLU A 40 -0.66 -16.24 -13.49
N GLU A 41 0.53 -16.44 -14.08
CA GLU A 41 1.79 -15.95 -13.50
C GLU A 41 1.82 -14.41 -13.49
N ILE A 42 1.27 -13.77 -14.52
CA ILE A 42 1.15 -12.30 -14.58
C ILE A 42 0.27 -11.78 -13.46
N GLU A 43 -0.91 -12.34 -13.30
CA GLU A 43 -1.85 -11.95 -12.24
C GLU A 43 -1.21 -12.13 -10.86
N ASN A 44 -0.46 -13.21 -10.65
CA ASN A 44 0.23 -13.47 -9.38
C ASN A 44 1.35 -12.45 -9.10
N GLU A 45 2.18 -12.12 -10.10
CA GLU A 45 3.25 -11.11 -9.94
C GLU A 45 2.69 -9.72 -9.67
N VAL A 46 1.61 -9.35 -10.38
CA VAL A 46 0.91 -8.08 -10.16
C VAL A 46 0.31 -8.04 -8.76
N ALA A 47 -0.41 -9.09 -8.34
CA ALA A 47 -0.98 -9.18 -7.00
C ALA A 47 0.10 -9.12 -5.91
N TRP A 48 1.25 -9.76 -6.14
CA TRP A 48 2.41 -9.71 -5.25
C TRP A 48 2.95 -8.29 -5.09
N ALA A 49 3.21 -7.60 -6.21
CA ALA A 49 3.68 -6.23 -6.21
C ALA A 49 2.68 -5.30 -5.51
N PHE A 50 1.39 -5.45 -5.79
CA PHE A 50 0.34 -4.68 -5.12
C PHE A 50 0.35 -4.88 -3.60
N PHE A 51 0.43 -6.12 -3.14
CA PHE A 51 0.51 -6.43 -1.71
C PHE A 51 1.70 -5.72 -1.05
N ILE A 52 2.89 -5.75 -1.67
CA ILE A 52 4.08 -5.07 -1.16
C ILE A 52 3.85 -3.56 -1.09
N CYS A 53 3.38 -2.95 -2.18
CA CYS A 53 3.19 -1.50 -2.26
C CYS A 53 2.16 -0.97 -1.26
N VAL A 54 1.01 -1.65 -1.14
CA VAL A 54 -0.06 -1.27 -0.19
C VAL A 54 0.42 -1.43 1.26
N THR A 55 1.09 -2.55 1.56
CA THR A 55 1.61 -2.80 2.91
C THR A 55 2.69 -1.76 3.28
N ALA A 56 3.56 -1.42 2.33
CA ALA A 56 4.59 -0.39 2.51
C ALA A 56 3.98 0.99 2.74
N TRP A 57 2.97 1.38 1.96
CA TRP A 57 2.27 2.66 2.12
C TRP A 57 1.67 2.79 3.51
N ASN A 58 0.90 1.78 3.92
CA ASN A 58 0.23 1.77 5.22
C ASN A 58 1.23 1.78 6.37
N HIS A 59 2.29 0.98 6.28
CA HIS A 59 3.36 0.98 7.28
C HIS A 59 4.06 2.34 7.36
N ALA A 60 4.29 3.02 6.24
CA ALA A 60 4.94 4.33 6.22
C ALA A 60 4.05 5.44 6.78
N ALA A 61 2.74 5.38 6.52
CA ALA A 61 1.78 6.36 7.01
C ALA A 61 1.57 6.23 8.53
N LEU A 62 1.44 5.00 9.04
CA LEU A 62 1.06 4.74 10.43
C LEU A 62 2.15 5.14 11.46
N PRO A 63 1.75 5.59 12.66
CA PRO A 63 2.65 5.70 13.79
C PRO A 63 3.33 4.36 14.10
N ALA A 64 4.60 4.39 14.54
CA ALA A 64 5.43 3.18 14.67
C ALA A 64 4.80 2.04 15.50
N ASP A 65 4.03 2.36 16.55
CA ASP A 65 3.29 1.37 17.34
C ASP A 65 2.18 0.70 16.53
N CYS A 66 1.42 1.47 15.75
CA CYS A 66 0.34 0.98 14.90
C CYS A 66 0.87 0.28 13.65
N ALA A 67 1.98 0.76 13.08
CA ALA A 67 2.66 0.13 11.95
C ALA A 67 3.13 -1.28 12.29
N ALA A 68 3.67 -1.50 13.50
CA ALA A 68 4.06 -2.83 13.96
C ALA A 68 2.87 -3.78 14.10
N ILE A 69 1.72 -3.28 14.59
CA ILE A 69 0.47 -4.06 14.68
C ILE A 69 -0.01 -4.44 13.27
N TYR A 70 -0.09 -3.46 12.37
CA TYR A 70 -0.52 -3.66 11.00
C TYR A 70 0.36 -4.67 10.27
N LEU A 71 1.69 -4.58 10.43
CA LEU A 71 2.63 -5.52 9.81
C LEU A 71 2.44 -6.95 10.33
N ALA A 72 2.08 -7.12 11.62
CA ALA A 72 1.78 -8.44 12.17
C ALA A 72 0.45 -9.01 11.63
N GLN A 73 -0.56 -8.16 11.40
CA GLN A 73 -1.81 -8.57 10.76
C GLN A 73 -1.59 -8.96 9.29
N ALA A 74 -0.77 -8.19 8.56
CA ALA A 74 -0.37 -8.52 7.19
C ALA A 74 0.40 -9.84 7.13
N GLU A 75 1.33 -10.08 8.07
CA GLU A 75 2.03 -11.35 8.21
C GLU A 75 1.07 -12.53 8.38
N GLU A 76 0.10 -12.41 9.29
CA GLU A 76 -0.89 -13.47 9.57
C GLU A 76 -1.73 -13.80 8.33
N ALA A 77 -2.29 -12.76 7.68
CA ALA A 77 -3.10 -12.92 6.48
C ALA A 77 -2.28 -13.58 5.35
N PHE A 78 -1.11 -13.03 5.06
CA PHE A 78 -0.25 -13.50 3.98
C PHE A 78 0.27 -14.94 4.23
N CYS A 79 0.77 -15.23 5.44
CA CYS A 79 1.33 -16.53 5.77
C CYS A 79 0.27 -17.64 5.75
N SER A 80 -1.01 -17.31 5.97
CA SER A 80 -2.09 -18.28 5.91
C SER A 80 -2.28 -18.88 4.51
N GLU A 81 -1.85 -18.17 3.47
CA GLU A 81 -2.00 -18.56 2.07
C GLU A 81 -0.67 -18.99 1.42
N ASN A 82 0.42 -18.26 1.71
CA ASN A 82 1.71 -18.41 0.99
C ASN A 82 2.84 -19.02 1.84
N GLY A 83 2.73 -18.94 3.16
CA GLY A 83 3.74 -19.43 4.11
C GLY A 83 4.83 -18.42 4.50
N LEU A 84 5.62 -18.79 5.51
CA LEU A 84 6.53 -17.88 6.22
C LEU A 84 7.78 -17.48 5.42
N ASP A 85 8.31 -18.37 4.59
CA ASP A 85 9.52 -18.08 3.81
C ASP A 85 9.25 -16.97 2.78
N MET A 86 8.12 -17.05 2.07
CA MET A 86 7.66 -16.02 1.14
C MET A 86 7.37 -14.69 1.86
N TRP A 87 6.84 -14.74 3.08
CA TRP A 87 6.63 -13.52 3.87
C TRP A 87 7.94 -12.80 4.20
N ASN A 88 9.00 -13.55 4.55
CA ASN A 88 10.27 -12.91 4.90
C ASN A 88 10.89 -12.17 3.70
N GLU A 89 10.71 -12.68 2.49
CA GLU A 89 11.09 -12.01 1.25
C GLU A 89 10.25 -10.74 1.07
N ALA A 90 8.91 -10.87 1.05
CA ALA A 90 8.00 -9.74 0.91
C ALA A 90 8.24 -8.64 1.97
N LYS A 91 8.45 -9.02 3.23
CA LYS A 91 8.69 -8.11 4.36
C LYS A 91 9.93 -7.26 4.16
N SER A 92 10.99 -7.80 3.57
CA SER A 92 12.19 -7.04 3.26
C SER A 92 11.88 -5.92 2.27
N ASP A 93 11.13 -6.22 1.21
CA ASP A 93 10.74 -5.24 0.19
C ASP A 93 9.77 -4.21 0.75
N VAL A 94 8.79 -4.65 1.54
CA VAL A 94 7.86 -3.77 2.27
C VAL A 94 8.62 -2.75 3.12
N LEU A 95 9.60 -3.17 3.92
CA LEU A 95 10.31 -2.25 4.82
C LEU A 95 11.21 -1.27 4.06
N ASN A 96 11.86 -1.73 2.98
CA ASN A 96 12.69 -0.86 2.13
C ASN A 96 11.83 0.19 1.42
N MET A 97 10.70 -0.23 0.87
CA MET A 97 9.76 0.65 0.18
C MET A 97 9.06 1.60 1.14
N ALA A 98 8.67 1.12 2.33
CA ALA A 98 8.05 1.96 3.37
C ALA A 98 8.99 3.10 3.80
N ALA A 99 10.30 2.83 3.91
CA ALA A 99 11.28 3.88 4.20
C ALA A 99 11.31 4.95 3.09
N ASN A 100 11.31 4.52 1.82
CA ASN A 100 11.26 5.43 0.68
C ASN A 100 9.97 6.26 0.63
N MET A 101 8.81 5.61 0.85
CA MET A 101 7.51 6.27 0.89
C MET A 101 7.40 7.25 2.06
N GLY A 102 7.92 6.91 3.23
CA GLY A 102 7.94 7.80 4.40
C GLY A 102 8.80 9.04 4.18
N GLU A 103 9.87 8.95 3.40
CA GLU A 103 10.70 10.11 3.01
C GLU A 103 10.01 10.97 1.94
N ARG A 104 9.37 10.34 0.94
CA ARG A 104 8.73 11.02 -0.20
C ARG A 104 7.36 11.63 0.19
N TYR A 105 6.66 11.01 1.14
CA TYR A 105 5.29 11.31 1.55
C TYR A 105 5.13 11.37 3.09
N PRO A 106 5.90 12.22 3.80
CA PRO A 106 6.00 12.22 5.28
C PRO A 106 4.73 12.65 6.03
N THR A 107 3.70 13.05 5.31
CA THR A 107 2.44 13.61 5.84
C THR A 107 1.21 12.89 5.28
N SER A 108 1.36 11.64 4.85
CA SER A 108 0.21 10.80 4.48
C SER A 108 -0.73 10.67 5.67
N ASP A 109 -2.00 10.99 5.45
CA ASP A 109 -3.08 11.02 6.44
C ASP A 109 -4.15 9.95 6.16
N HIS A 110 -3.85 8.99 5.28
CA HIS A 110 -4.75 7.91 4.90
C HIS A 110 -4.00 6.58 4.80
N ILE A 111 -4.73 5.49 5.07
CA ILE A 111 -4.29 4.13 4.75
C ILE A 111 -5.27 3.49 3.78
N ILE A 112 -4.81 2.46 3.09
CA ILE A 112 -5.59 1.62 2.17
C ILE A 112 -6.08 0.41 2.95
N ILE A 113 -7.39 0.14 2.94
CA ILE A 113 -7.99 -1.01 3.62
C ILE A 113 -8.50 -2.07 2.66
N ASP A 114 -8.72 -1.71 1.40
CA ASP A 114 -9.07 -2.64 0.34
C ASP A 114 -8.53 -2.15 -1.01
N HIS A 115 -8.30 -3.09 -1.92
CA HIS A 115 -7.85 -2.79 -3.28
C HIS A 115 -8.26 -3.89 -4.26
N GLU A 116 -8.74 -3.48 -5.43
CA GLU A 116 -9.13 -4.37 -6.51
C GLU A 116 -8.68 -3.80 -7.87
N LEU A 117 -8.26 -4.68 -8.78
CA LEU A 117 -8.03 -4.30 -10.17
C LEU A 117 -9.37 -4.31 -10.92
N GLU A 118 -9.68 -3.20 -11.59
CA GLU A 118 -10.90 -3.07 -12.38
C GLU A 118 -10.61 -2.73 -13.85
N SER A 119 -11.43 -3.24 -14.76
CA SER A 119 -11.38 -2.81 -16.17
C SER A 119 -12.08 -1.46 -16.33
N LEU A 120 -11.38 -0.48 -16.89
CA LEU A 120 -11.90 0.84 -17.23
C LEU A 120 -12.60 0.84 -18.59
N ASP A 121 -13.46 1.84 -18.80
CA ASP A 121 -14.31 1.98 -20.00
C ASP A 121 -13.52 2.09 -21.33
N ASP A 122 -12.24 2.46 -21.28
CA ASP A 122 -11.33 2.57 -22.43
C ASP A 122 -10.47 1.31 -22.66
N GLY A 123 -10.66 0.27 -21.85
CA GLY A 123 -9.88 -0.96 -21.88
C GLY A 123 -8.56 -0.90 -21.10
N ALA A 124 -8.27 0.20 -20.40
CA ALA A 124 -7.19 0.25 -19.41
C ALA A 124 -7.57 -0.51 -18.14
N ILE A 125 -6.56 -0.97 -17.38
CA ILE A 125 -6.77 -1.51 -16.03
C ILE A 125 -6.59 -0.37 -15.04
N GLY A 126 -7.62 -0.14 -14.23
CA GLY A 126 -7.63 0.79 -13.11
C GLY A 126 -7.41 0.07 -11.79
N LEU A 127 -7.03 0.85 -10.77
CA LEU A 127 -6.95 0.38 -9.40
C LEU A 127 -8.04 1.05 -8.58
N ALA A 128 -9.03 0.27 -8.15
CA ALA A 128 -9.96 0.67 -7.12
C ALA A 128 -9.29 0.46 -5.77
N ILE A 129 -9.20 1.50 -4.95
CA ILE A 129 -8.74 1.40 -3.56
C ILE A 129 -9.76 2.01 -2.62
N ASP A 130 -10.03 1.32 -1.52
CA ASP A 130 -10.74 1.90 -0.40
C ASP A 130 -9.72 2.44 0.60
N ILE A 131 -9.86 3.74 0.89
CA ILE A 131 -8.99 4.44 1.83
C ILE A 131 -9.79 4.94 3.03
N ILE A 132 -9.18 4.92 4.20
CA ILE A 132 -9.72 5.54 5.41
C ILE A 132 -8.73 6.54 6.02
N PRO A 133 -9.22 7.56 6.74
CA PRO A 133 -8.37 8.47 7.48
C PRO A 133 -7.50 7.71 8.50
N ILE A 134 -6.27 8.16 8.68
CA ILE A 134 -5.31 7.50 9.58
C ILE A 134 -5.79 7.46 11.02
N ASP A 135 -6.52 8.48 11.48
CA ASP A 135 -7.07 8.53 12.83
C ASP A 135 -8.09 7.41 13.07
N GLU A 136 -8.91 7.08 12.06
CA GLU A 136 -9.87 5.98 12.13
C GLU A 136 -9.14 4.62 12.15
N ALA A 137 -8.12 4.48 11.31
CA ALA A 137 -7.29 3.28 11.28
C ALA A 137 -6.54 3.02 12.60
N ILE A 138 -5.97 4.05 13.20
CA ILE A 138 -5.28 3.96 14.49
C ILE A 138 -6.23 3.49 15.58
N VAL A 139 -7.46 4.00 15.62
CA VAL A 139 -8.48 3.55 16.58
C VAL A 139 -8.78 2.07 16.37
N ALA A 140 -9.05 1.66 15.13
CA ALA A 140 -9.35 0.27 14.82
C ALA A 140 -8.21 -0.70 15.23
N LEU A 141 -6.97 -0.39 14.84
CA LEU A 141 -5.79 -1.22 15.15
C LEU A 141 -5.56 -1.37 16.65
N ARG A 142 -5.83 -0.32 17.43
CA ARG A 142 -5.69 -0.31 18.89
C ARG A 142 -6.82 -1.02 19.62
N GLU A 143 -8.02 -1.09 19.04
CA GLU A 143 -9.14 -1.83 19.64
C GLU A 143 -9.04 -3.35 19.40
N THR A 144 -8.36 -3.76 18.33
CA THR A 144 -8.13 -5.18 17.99
C THR A 144 -6.97 -5.85 18.74
N ASN A 145 -6.22 -5.12 19.57
CA ASN A 145 -5.08 -5.62 20.38
C ASN A 145 -5.28 -5.39 21.88
#